data_AF-A0A7V5TNN2-F1
#
_entry.id   AF-A0A7V5TNN2-F1
#
_cell.length_a   1.000
_cell.length_b   1.000
_cell.length_c   1.000
_cell.angle_alpha   90.00
_cell.angle_beta   90.00
_cell.angle_gamma   90.00
#
_symmetry.space_group_name_H-M   'P 1'
#
loop_
_entity.id
_entity.type
_entity.pdbx_description
1 polymer ?
#
loop_
_entity_poly.entity_id
_entity_poly.type
_entity_poly.pdbx_seq_one_letter_code
_entity_poly.pdbx_strand_id
1 'polypeptide(L)'
;KAGIQRLGIDTGHTQTPIVPVMLGDVKLAKEFSAKLFEYGVFAMALGFPTVPRGQARIRVMNTAAHTKEDLDLGLEIFERVARELGVV
;
A
#
# COMPACT_ATOMS: atom_id res chain seq x y z
N LYS A 1 -1.31 -1.36 -9.97
CA LYS A 1 -1.00 -2.79 -9.73
C LYS A 1 0.41 -3.17 -10.21
N ALA A 2 0.69 -3.19 -11.52
CA ALA A 2 2.00 -3.60 -12.04
C ALA A 2 3.20 -2.83 -11.47
N GLY A 3 3.05 -1.52 -11.21
CA GLY A 3 4.10 -0.72 -10.56
C GLY A 3 4.47 -1.25 -9.17
N ILE A 4 3.49 -1.41 -8.28
CA ILE A 4 3.68 -1.95 -6.92
C ILE A 4 4.32 -3.35 -6.96
N GLN A 5 3.88 -4.22 -7.88
CA GLN A 5 4.46 -5.57 -8.03
C GLN A 5 5.92 -5.53 -8.45
N ARG A 6 6.32 -4.58 -9.31
CA ARG A 6 7.73 -4.40 -9.70
C ARG A 6 8.63 -3.95 -8.55
N LEU A 7 8.06 -3.34 -7.51
CA LEU A 7 8.79 -2.98 -6.30
C LEU A 7 9.06 -4.20 -5.38
N GLY A 8 8.53 -5.37 -5.71
CA GLY A 8 8.63 -6.58 -4.86
C GLY A 8 7.53 -6.67 -3.79
N ILE A 9 6.56 -5.76 -3.79
CA ILE A 9 5.47 -5.73 -2.82
C ILE A 9 4.35 -6.71 -3.24
N ASP A 10 3.93 -7.58 -2.33
CA ASP A 10 2.83 -8.49 -2.56
C ASP A 10 1.49 -7.74 -2.64
N THR A 11 0.80 -7.87 -3.79
CA THR A 11 -0.52 -7.27 -4.01
C THR A 11 -1.68 -8.23 -3.80
N GLY A 12 -1.40 -9.45 -3.34
CA GLY A 12 -2.35 -10.56 -3.28
C GLY A 12 -3.06 -10.83 -4.62
N HIS A 13 -4.18 -11.54 -4.53
CA HIS A 13 -5.06 -11.80 -5.66
C HIS A 13 -6.21 -10.78 -5.69
N THR A 14 -6.09 -9.77 -6.54
CA THR A 14 -7.16 -8.80 -6.83
C THR A 14 -7.45 -8.73 -8.33
N GLN A 15 -8.74 -8.68 -8.67
CA GLN A 15 -9.29 -8.38 -10.01
C GLN A 15 -10.14 -7.10 -10.01
N THR A 16 -10.09 -6.34 -8.91
CA THR A 16 -10.84 -5.09 -8.74
C THR A 16 -9.91 -3.87 -8.90
N PRO A 17 -10.45 -2.64 -9.00
CA PRO A 17 -9.63 -1.42 -8.98
C PRO A 17 -8.85 -1.21 -7.67
N ILE A 18 -9.22 -1.93 -6.60
CA ILE A 18 -8.49 -1.92 -5.33
C ILE A 18 -7.22 -2.74 -5.48
N VAL A 19 -6.07 -2.11 -5.19
CA VAL A 19 -4.77 -2.77 -5.12
C VAL A 19 -4.41 -2.92 -3.65
N PRO A 20 -4.55 -4.12 -3.05
CA PRO A 20 -4.06 -4.33 -1.70
C PRO A 20 -2.52 -4.38 -1.72
N VAL A 21 -1.91 -3.94 -0.63
CA VAL A 21 -0.47 -4.12 -0.33
C VAL A 21 -0.40 -4.96 0.94
N MET A 22 -0.03 -6.23 0.78
CA MET A 22 -0.08 -7.24 1.83
C MET A 22 1.11 -7.07 2.76
N LEU A 23 0.84 -6.85 4.05
CA LEU A 23 1.87 -6.63 5.09
C LEU A 23 1.80 -7.68 6.20
N GLY A 24 0.67 -8.36 6.36
CA GLY A 24 0.46 -9.45 7.31
C GLY A 24 0.26 -8.99 8.76
N ASP A 25 1.06 -8.03 9.23
CA ASP A 25 1.00 -7.47 10.58
C ASP A 25 0.28 -6.12 10.66
N VAL A 26 -0.56 -5.95 11.69
CA VAL A 26 -1.40 -4.76 11.86
C VAL A 26 -0.59 -3.54 12.31
N LYS A 27 0.47 -3.72 13.10
CA LYS A 27 1.32 -2.61 13.53
C LYS A 27 2.11 -2.09 12.34
N LEU A 28 2.74 -2.99 11.59
CA LEU A 28 3.42 -2.67 10.33
C LEU A 28 2.49 -1.94 9.37
N ALA A 29 1.26 -2.43 9.17
CA ALA A 29 0.30 -1.75 8.29
C ALA A 29 -0.05 -0.33 8.76
N LYS A 30 -0.26 -0.12 10.06
CA LYS A 30 -0.54 1.22 10.61
C LYS A 30 0.64 2.16 10.45
N GLU A 31 1.85 1.68 10.72
CA GLU A 31 3.09 2.46 10.58
C GLU A 31 3.35 2.82 9.11
N PHE A 32 3.18 1.86 8.20
CA PHE A 32 3.28 2.08 6.76
C PHE A 32 2.29 3.16 6.30
N SER A 33 1.04 3.10 6.75
CA SER A 33 0.01 4.10 6.43
C SER A 33 0.37 5.49 6.97
N ALA A 34 0.90 5.58 8.19
CA ALA A 34 1.35 6.84 8.78
C ALA A 34 2.53 7.44 7.99
N LYS A 35 3.52 6.62 7.62
CA LYS A 35 4.68 7.03 6.82
C LYS A 35 4.29 7.51 5.42
N LEU A 36 3.40 6.79 4.74
CA LEU A 36 2.86 7.27 3.46
C LEU A 36 2.23 8.65 3.61
N PHE A 37 1.47 8.87 4.69
CA PHE A 37 0.81 10.14 4.94
C PHE A 37 1.80 11.28 5.24
N GLU A 38 2.88 11.00 5.98
CA GLU A 38 4.00 11.94 6.19
C GLU A 38 4.64 12.39 4.87
N TYR A 39 4.69 11.51 3.87
CA TYR A 39 5.20 11.81 2.53
C TYR A 39 4.13 12.35 1.56
N GLY A 40 2.91 12.62 2.04
CA GLY A 40 1.84 13.23 1.26
C GLY A 40 0.93 12.24 0.51
N VAL A 41 1.05 10.92 0.75
CA VAL A 41 0.18 9.89 0.17
C VAL A 41 -0.76 9.34 1.22
N PHE A 42 -2.06 9.54 1.02
CA PHE A 42 -3.07 8.94 1.90
C PHE A 42 -3.47 7.55 1.41
N ALA A 43 -3.19 6.52 2.21
CA ALA A 43 -3.69 5.16 1.98
C ALA A 43 -4.00 4.47 3.30
N MET A 44 -5.16 3.81 3.40
CA MET A 44 -5.66 3.27 4.66
C MET A 44 -5.08 1.90 4.99
N ALA A 45 -4.61 1.72 6.22
CA ALA A 45 -4.30 0.42 6.80
C ALA A 45 -5.58 -0.34 7.20
N LEU A 46 -5.66 -1.61 6.83
CA LEU A 46 -6.69 -2.54 7.28
C LEU A 46 -6.07 -3.62 8.17
N GLY A 47 -6.73 -3.89 9.29
CA GLY A 47 -6.37 -4.94 10.23
C GLY A 47 -7.61 -5.62 10.80
N PHE A 48 -7.42 -6.54 11.74
CA PHE A 48 -8.53 -7.15 12.49
C PHE A 48 -9.35 -6.07 13.23
N PRO A 49 -10.70 -6.15 13.25
CA PRO A 49 -11.57 -7.22 12.74
C PRO A 49 -11.99 -7.11 11.27
N THR A 50 -11.62 -6.04 10.57
CA THR A 50 -12.01 -5.81 9.16
C THR A 50 -11.41 -6.83 8.20
N VAL A 51 -10.22 -7.34 8.50
CA VAL A 51 -9.57 -8.44 7.79
C VAL A 51 -9.13 -9.52 8.79
N PRO A 52 -9.01 -10.79 8.36
CA PRO A 52 -8.49 -11.85 9.24
C PRO A 52 -7.12 -11.50 9.82
N ARG A 53 -6.81 -12.06 10.99
CA ARG A 53 -5.47 -11.94 11.59
C ARG A 53 -4.41 -12.49 10.63
N GLY A 54 -3.24 -11.85 10.59
CA GLY A 54 -2.17 -12.23 9.66
C GLY A 54 -2.38 -11.77 8.21
N GLN A 55 -3.46 -11.04 7.91
CA GLN A 55 -3.76 -10.51 6.58
C GLN A 55 -3.89 -8.99 6.55
N ALA A 56 -3.20 -8.30 7.47
CA ALA A 56 -3.17 -6.84 7.47
C ALA A 56 -2.57 -6.31 6.15
N ARG A 57 -3.11 -5.18 5.67
CA ARG A 57 -2.75 -4.65 4.36
C ARG A 57 -3.07 -3.17 4.22
N ILE A 58 -2.36 -2.47 3.34
CA ILE A 58 -2.80 -1.14 2.87
C ILE A 58 -3.81 -1.34 1.73
N ARG A 59 -4.94 -0.62 1.79
CA ARG A 59 -5.94 -0.60 0.73
C ARG A 59 -5.70 0.60 -0.17
N VAL A 60 -5.06 0.38 -1.32
CA VAL A 60 -4.86 1.42 -2.32
C VAL A 60 -6.07 1.49 -3.26
N MET A 61 -6.63 2.68 -3.42
CA MET A 61 -7.87 2.92 -4.17
C MET A 61 -7.61 3.98 -5.23
N ASN A 62 -7.23 3.53 -6.43
CA ASN A 62 -7.02 4.44 -7.55
C ASN A 62 -8.38 4.86 -8.11
N THR A 63 -8.49 6.12 -8.50
CA THR A 63 -9.66 6.67 -9.17
C THR A 63 -9.25 7.23 -10.53
N ALA A 64 -10.21 7.43 -11.44
CA ALA A 64 -9.95 8.03 -12.75
C ALA A 64 -9.43 9.49 -12.67
N ALA A 65 -9.50 10.12 -11.50
CA ALA A 65 -8.97 11.48 -11.28
C ALA A 65 -7.45 11.49 -11.09
N HIS A 66 -6.81 10.35 -10.80
CA HIS A 66 -5.37 10.29 -10.66
C HIS A 66 -4.71 10.34 -12.05
N THR A 67 -3.80 11.30 -12.22
CA THR A 67 -2.94 11.42 -13.40
C THR A 67 -1.85 10.36 -13.39
N LYS A 68 -1.11 10.26 -14.50
CA LYS A 68 0.03 9.34 -14.58
C LYS A 68 1.14 9.75 -13.60
N GLU A 69 1.33 11.05 -13.45
CA GLU A 69 2.28 11.69 -12.56
C GLU A 69 1.92 11.41 -11.09
N ASP A 70 0.64 11.49 -10.71
CA ASP A 70 0.18 11.11 -9.37
C ASP A 70 0.50 9.65 -9.05
N LEU A 71 0.33 8.76 -10.03
CA LEU A 71 0.62 7.34 -9.88
C LEU A 71 2.13 7.09 -9.75
N ASP A 72 2.95 7.81 -10.50
CA ASP A 72 4.40 7.65 -10.47
C ASP A 72 4.99 8.20 -9.17
N LEU A 73 4.53 9.36 -8.70
CA LEU A 73 4.85 9.90 -7.38
C LEU A 73 4.41 8.94 -6.26
N GLY A 74 3.20 8.40 -6.36
CA GLY A 74 2.70 7.39 -5.43
C GLY A 74 3.62 6.18 -5.38
N LEU A 75 4.05 5.65 -6.53
CA LEU A 75 4.96 4.50 -6.59
C LEU A 75 6.32 4.80 -5.94
N GLU A 76 6.90 5.97 -6.18
CA GLU A 76 8.16 6.40 -5.56
C GLU A 76 8.05 6.44 -4.03
N ILE A 77 6.98 7.03 -3.51
CA ILE A 77 6.73 7.12 -2.07
C ILE A 77 6.48 5.73 -1.46
N PHE A 78 5.73 4.87 -2.16
CA PHE A 78 5.52 3.49 -1.72
C PHE A 78 6.83 2.70 -1.66
N GLU A 79 7.71 2.85 -2.65
CA GLU A 79 9.04 2.22 -2.66
C GLU A 79 9.87 2.70 -1.47
N ARG A 80 9.92 4.02 -1.26
CA ARG A 80 10.66 4.63 -0.16
C ARG A 80 10.20 4.06 1.19
N VAL A 81 8.90 4.10 1.48
CA VAL A 81 8.34 3.60 2.75
C VAL A 81 8.56 2.10 2.90
N ALA A 82 8.43 1.33 1.82
CA ALA A 82 8.67 -0.10 1.87
C ALA A 82 10.12 -0.45 2.23
N ARG A 83 11.10 0.31 1.70
CA ARG A 83 12.52 0.16 2.06
C ARG A 83 12.81 0.61 3.50
N GLU A 84 12.24 1.74 3.93
CA GLU A 84 12.42 2.26 5.29
C GLU A 84 11.90 1.29 6.36
N LEU A 85 10.80 0.58 6.07
CA LEU A 85 10.18 -0.38 6.98
C LEU A 85 10.61 -1.83 6.76
N GLY A 86 11.57 -2.10 5.85
CA GLY A 86 12.11 -3.43 5.59
C GLY A 86 11.10 -4.42 4.98
N VAL A 87 10.14 -3.91 4.21
CA VAL A 87 9.16 -4.73 3.47
C VAL A 87 9.77 -5.28 2.18
N VAL A 88 10.71 -4.54 1.57
CA VAL A 88 11.46 -4.89 0.34
C VAL A 88 12.93 -4.51 0.44
#